data_AF-A0A4Q7KH16-F1
#
_entry.id   AF-A0A4Q7KH16-F1
#
_cell.length_a   1.000
_cell.length_b   1.000
_cell.length_c   1.000
_cell.angle_alpha   90.00
_cell.angle_beta   90.00
_cell.angle_gamma   90.00
#
_symmetry.space_group_name_H-M   'P 1'
#
loop_
_entity.id
_entity.type
_entity.pdbx_description
1 polymer ?
#
loop_
_entity_poly.entity_id
_entity_poly.type
_entity_poly.pdbx_seq_one_letter_code
_entity_poly.pdbx_strand_id
1 'polypeptide(L)'
;MTEVSARTWRFRRREAPDAAAHVQEGVASRVYPHQARFLVHAPAGTVRTQISGSAAVVRPRDDERCEVLSGAGNLDAVLMYVLLLGHDFEVLDPPELGRRCRALATRLRSAAARKH
;
A
#
# COMPACT_ATOMS: atom_id res chain seq x y z
N MET A 1 -0.68 -42.68 40.91
CA MET A 1 -0.57 -41.21 40.89
C MET A 1 0.65 -40.89 40.04
N THR A 2 0.43 -40.56 38.77
CA THR A 2 1.47 -40.58 37.73
C THR A 2 2.31 -39.30 37.78
N GLU A 3 3.62 -39.46 37.87
CA GLU A 3 4.59 -38.40 38.04
C GLU A 3 4.75 -37.59 36.73
N VAL A 4 4.58 -36.27 36.82
CA VAL A 4 4.72 -35.35 35.67
C VAL A 4 6.18 -34.86 35.63
N SER A 5 6.92 -35.25 34.60
CA SER A 5 8.27 -34.75 34.34
C SER A 5 8.23 -33.51 33.44
N ALA A 6 8.70 -32.38 33.95
CA ALA A 6 8.79 -31.13 33.19
C ALA A 6 9.98 -31.17 32.21
N ARG A 7 9.71 -31.26 30.90
CA ARG A 7 10.72 -31.02 29.86
C ARG A 7 10.80 -29.53 29.57
N THR A 8 11.90 -28.87 29.95
CA THR A 8 12.13 -27.46 29.64
C THR A 8 12.39 -27.27 28.15
N TRP A 9 11.38 -26.79 27.41
CA TRP A 9 11.53 -26.31 26.04
C TRP A 9 12.34 -25.01 26.04
N ARG A 10 13.61 -25.06 25.64
CA ARG A 10 14.43 -23.85 25.48
C ARG A 10 14.12 -23.19 24.16
N PHE A 11 13.25 -22.18 24.20
CA PHE A 11 12.98 -21.29 23.07
C PHE A 11 14.22 -20.47 22.72
N ARG A 12 14.91 -20.82 21.62
CA ARG A 12 15.91 -19.93 21.01
C ARG A 12 15.18 -18.95 20.09
N ARG A 13 15.19 -17.66 20.45
CA ARG A 13 14.71 -16.58 19.59
C ARG A 13 15.54 -16.58 18.30
N ARG A 14 14.95 -17.03 17.20
CA ARG A 14 15.48 -16.80 15.85
C ARG A 14 15.40 -15.30 15.59
N GLU A 15 16.37 -14.71 14.89
CA GLU A 15 16.18 -13.40 14.25
C GLU A 15 15.01 -13.53 13.29
N ALA A 16 13.82 -13.19 13.77
CA ALA A 16 12.68 -12.97 12.92
C ALA A 16 12.92 -11.64 12.21
N PRO A 17 12.73 -11.55 10.88
CA PRO A 17 12.64 -10.23 10.25
C PRO A 17 11.60 -9.41 11.02
N ASP A 18 11.90 -8.13 11.23
CA ASP A 18 11.21 -7.24 12.16
C ASP A 18 9.68 -7.38 12.08
N ALA A 19 9.14 -8.16 13.02
CA ALA A 19 7.72 -8.45 13.08
C ALA A 19 6.91 -7.17 13.39
N ALA A 20 7.54 -6.11 13.92
CA ALA A 20 6.85 -4.85 14.18
C ALA A 20 6.64 -4.04 12.90
N ALA A 21 7.63 -4.00 11.98
CA ALA A 21 7.45 -3.42 10.65
C ALA A 21 6.33 -4.15 9.89
N HIS A 22 6.28 -5.49 9.98
CA HIS A 22 5.28 -6.30 9.28
C HIS A 22 3.87 -6.25 9.90
N VAL A 23 3.77 -6.01 11.21
CA VAL A 23 2.49 -5.89 11.94
C VAL A 23 1.94 -4.45 11.86
N GLN A 24 2.79 -3.43 11.75
CA GLN A 24 2.34 -2.05 11.47
C GLN A 24 1.98 -1.84 9.99
N GLU A 25 2.67 -2.51 9.05
CA GLU A 25 2.32 -2.59 7.62
C GLU A 25 0.90 -3.14 7.39
N GLY A 26 0.39 -3.97 8.30
CA GLY A 26 -0.92 -4.61 8.18
C GLY A 26 -2.12 -3.70 8.43
N VAL A 27 -1.96 -2.61 9.19
CA VAL A 27 -3.10 -1.79 9.66
C VAL A 27 -3.59 -0.82 8.57
N ALA A 28 -2.68 -0.30 7.75
CA ALA A 28 -2.95 0.63 6.65
C ALA A 28 -3.85 0.03 5.54
N SER A 29 -3.78 -1.29 5.36
CA SER A 29 -4.50 -2.01 4.32
C SER A 29 -5.69 -2.80 4.89
N ARG A 30 -5.57 -3.44 6.06
CA ARG A 30 -6.62 -4.34 6.59
C ARG A 30 -7.80 -3.66 7.29
N VAL A 31 -7.68 -2.40 7.69
CA VAL A 31 -8.79 -1.70 8.38
C VAL A 31 -9.81 -1.12 7.39
N TYR A 32 -9.41 -0.92 6.14
CA TYR A 32 -10.26 -0.28 5.14
C TYR A 32 -11.03 -1.30 4.29
N PRO A 33 -12.31 -1.01 3.95
CA PRO A 33 -13.14 -1.90 3.15
C PRO A 33 -12.63 -2.02 1.70
N HIS A 34 -11.83 -1.06 1.23
CA HIS A 34 -11.25 -1.07 -0.09
C HIS A 34 -9.74 -1.08 -0.01
N GLN A 35 -9.12 -2.12 -0.56
CA GLN A 35 -7.69 -2.22 -0.80
C GLN A 35 -7.41 -2.02 -2.28
N ALA A 36 -6.24 -1.49 -2.60
CA ALA A 36 -5.79 -1.32 -3.97
C ALA A 36 -4.29 -1.46 -4.10
N ARG A 37 -3.87 -1.90 -5.28
CA ARG A 37 -2.49 -2.18 -5.65
C ARG A 37 -2.14 -1.43 -6.92
N PHE A 38 -0.99 -0.77 -6.87
CA PHE A 38 -0.48 0.04 -7.97
C PHE A 38 0.97 -0.31 -8.24
N LEU A 39 1.37 -0.29 -9.50
CA LEU A 39 2.78 -0.22 -9.88
C LEU A 39 3.12 1.24 -10.11
N VAL A 40 3.99 1.81 -9.28
CA VAL A 40 4.46 3.18 -9.38
C VAL A 40 5.83 3.18 -10.05
N HIS A 41 6.00 4.03 -11.06
CA HIS A 41 7.24 4.21 -11.82
C HIS A 41 8.18 5.15 -11.07
N ALA A 42 8.54 4.76 -9.85
CA ALA A 42 9.59 5.37 -9.06
C ALA A 42 10.25 4.34 -8.12
N PRO A 43 11.54 4.55 -7.75
CA PRO A 43 12.22 3.71 -6.78
C PRO A 43 11.48 3.67 -5.45
N ALA A 44 11.46 2.50 -4.79
CA ALA A 44 10.75 2.33 -3.51
C ALA A 44 11.22 3.30 -2.43
N GLY A 45 12.52 3.66 -2.40
CA GLY A 45 13.07 4.64 -1.47
C GLY A 45 12.42 6.02 -1.66
N THR A 46 12.33 6.49 -2.91
CA THR A 46 11.71 7.76 -3.28
C THR A 46 10.23 7.80 -2.89
N VAL A 47 9.49 6.72 -3.11
CA VAL A 47 8.07 6.68 -2.73
C VAL A 47 7.88 6.65 -1.21
N ARG A 48 8.72 5.92 -0.47
CA ARG A 48 8.67 5.85 1.00
C ARG A 48 8.95 7.18 1.69
N THR A 49 9.62 8.14 1.05
CA THR A 49 9.76 9.49 1.61
C THR A 49 8.52 10.37 1.42
N GLN A 50 7.59 9.95 0.55
CA GLN A 50 6.37 10.71 0.21
C GLN A 50 5.12 10.16 0.90
N ILE A 51 5.13 8.90 1.32
CA ILE A 51 3.98 8.23 1.95
C ILE A 51 4.38 7.62 3.29
N SER A 52 3.54 7.82 4.31
CA SER A 52 3.76 7.18 5.60
C SER A 52 3.52 5.67 5.51
N GLY A 53 4.29 4.87 6.24
CA GLY A 53 4.07 3.42 6.34
C GLY A 53 2.70 3.04 6.93
N SER A 54 2.04 3.98 7.62
CA SER A 54 0.67 3.83 8.11
C SER A 54 -0.41 4.04 7.04
N ALA A 55 -0.07 4.61 5.88
CA ALA A 55 -1.00 4.87 4.78
C ALA A 55 -0.85 3.87 3.64
N ALA A 56 0.37 3.35 3.41
CA ALA A 56 0.61 2.35 2.39
C ALA A 56 1.84 1.48 2.71
N VAL A 57 1.81 0.26 2.18
CA VAL A 57 2.96 -0.63 2.11
C VAL A 57 3.61 -0.46 0.75
N VAL A 58 4.91 -0.17 0.74
CA VAL A 58 5.70 0.02 -0.49
C VAL A 58 6.69 -1.12 -0.64
N ARG A 59 6.56 -1.91 -1.71
CA ARG A 59 7.42 -3.07 -2.02
C ARG A 59 8.26 -2.76 -3.26
N PRO A 60 9.60 -2.87 -3.20
CA PRO A 60 10.42 -2.72 -4.40
C PRO A 60 10.06 -3.80 -5.44
N ARG A 61 10.01 -3.42 -6.72
CA ARG A 61 9.87 -4.36 -7.84
C ARG A 61 11.16 -4.44 -8.65
N ASP A 62 11.77 -3.29 -8.91
CA ASP A 62 13.10 -3.12 -9.50
C ASP A 62 13.70 -1.77 -9.04
N ASP A 63 14.81 -1.35 -9.65
CA ASP A 63 15.53 -0.13 -9.27
C ASP A 63 14.73 1.15 -9.57
N GLU A 64 13.77 1.10 -10.50
CA GLU A 64 13.02 2.27 -10.98
C GLU A 64 11.52 2.19 -10.65
N ARG A 65 11.05 1.05 -10.12
CA ARG A 65 9.63 0.79 -9.89
C ARG A 65 9.36 0.12 -8.56
N CYS A 66 8.20 0.45 -7.99
CA CYS A 66 7.73 -0.17 -6.77
C CYS A 66 6.23 -0.45 -6.83
N GLU A 67 5.79 -1.44 -6.06
CA GLU A 67 4.39 -1.71 -5.85
C GLU A 67 3.91 -1.02 -4.57
N VAL A 68 2.81 -0.31 -4.67
CA VAL A 68 2.16 0.36 -3.55
C VAL A 68 0.85 -0.36 -3.26
N LEU A 69 0.72 -0.88 -2.04
CA LEU A 69 -0.53 -1.43 -1.50
C LEU A 69 -1.09 -0.44 -0.48
N SER A 70 -2.28 0.08 -0.73
CA SER A 70 -2.95 1.04 0.17
C SER A 70 -4.44 0.71 0.29
N GLY A 71 -5.06 1.18 1.37
CA GLY A 71 -6.49 1.07 1.59
C GLY A 71 -7.10 2.40 2.01
N ALA A 72 -8.39 2.59 1.71
CA ALA A 72 -9.16 3.73 2.20
C ALA A 72 -10.67 3.43 2.27
N GLY A 73 -11.44 4.36 2.80
CA GLY A 73 -12.90 4.26 2.88
C GLY A 73 -13.62 4.21 1.52
N ASN A 74 -12.94 4.57 0.42
CA ASN A 74 -13.43 4.40 -0.95
C ASN A 74 -12.27 4.39 -1.97
N LEU A 75 -12.54 3.90 -3.18
CA LEU A 75 -11.54 3.78 -4.25
C LEU A 75 -10.98 5.12 -4.76
N ASP A 76 -11.77 6.19 -4.77
CA ASP A 76 -11.28 7.52 -5.21
C ASP A 76 -10.22 8.06 -4.26
N ALA A 77 -10.40 7.86 -2.95
CA ALA A 77 -9.46 8.31 -1.94
C ALA A 77 -8.09 7.64 -2.14
N VAL A 78 -8.05 6.31 -2.33
CA VAL A 78 -6.77 5.62 -2.59
C VAL A 78 -6.12 6.10 -3.89
N LEU A 79 -6.93 6.26 -4.94
CA LEU A 79 -6.43 6.70 -6.23
C LEU A 79 -5.83 8.12 -6.17
N MET A 80 -6.47 9.03 -5.42
CA MET A 80 -5.95 10.38 -5.21
C MET A 80 -4.64 10.37 -4.43
N TYR A 81 -4.49 9.52 -3.41
CA TYR A 81 -3.22 9.41 -2.69
C TYR A 81 -2.06 9.03 -3.61
N VAL A 82 -2.26 8.04 -4.48
CA VAL A 82 -1.22 7.59 -5.43
C VAL A 82 -0.96 8.65 -6.50
N LEU A 83 -2.02 9.28 -7.02
CA LEU A 83 -1.89 10.36 -8.00
C LEU A 83 -1.05 11.53 -7.47
N LEU A 84 -1.25 11.89 -6.19
CA LEU A 84 -0.54 12.99 -5.54
C LEU A 84 0.94 12.70 -5.25
N LEU A 85 1.41 11.46 -5.42
CA LEU A 85 2.84 11.16 -5.42
C LEU A 85 3.54 11.76 -6.65
N GLY A 86 2.80 12.06 -7.73
CA GLY A 86 3.33 12.74 -8.91
C GLY A 86 4.21 11.88 -9.81
N HIS A 87 4.19 10.55 -9.65
CA HIS A 87 4.85 9.59 -10.54
C HIS A 87 3.82 8.92 -11.44
N ASP A 88 4.25 8.47 -12.61
CA ASP A 88 3.43 7.60 -13.43
C ASP A 88 3.13 6.29 -12.68
N PHE A 89 1.92 5.75 -12.86
CA PHE A 89 1.51 4.54 -12.20
C PHE A 89 0.50 3.73 -13.02
N GLU A 90 0.46 2.44 -12.74
CA GLU A 90 -0.49 1.49 -13.29
C GLU A 90 -1.36 0.92 -12.18
N VAL A 91 -2.65 0.74 -12.47
CA VAL A 91 -3.58 0.06 -11.59
C VAL A 91 -3.43 -1.44 -11.80
N LEU A 92 -3.08 -2.18 -10.75
CA LEU A 92 -3.02 -3.63 -10.77
C LEU A 92 -4.32 -4.26 -10.28
N ASP A 93 -4.88 -3.71 -9.19
CA ASP A 93 -6.09 -4.22 -8.54
C ASP A 93 -6.72 -3.13 -7.65
N PRO A 94 -8.06 -3.09 -7.47
CA PRO A 94 -9.05 -3.85 -8.21
C PRO A 94 -9.33 -3.24 -9.59
N PRO A 95 -9.80 -4.01 -10.59
CA PRO A 95 -9.98 -3.52 -11.97
C PRO A 95 -10.97 -2.34 -12.08
N GLU A 96 -11.88 -2.19 -11.11
CA GLU A 96 -12.81 -1.07 -10.98
C GLU A 96 -12.09 0.27 -10.88
N LEU A 97 -10.87 0.31 -10.33
CA LEU A 97 -10.07 1.53 -10.28
C LEU A 97 -9.77 2.09 -11.66
N GLY A 98 -9.65 1.26 -12.69
CA GLY A 98 -9.50 1.73 -14.07
C GLY A 98 -10.70 2.57 -14.52
N ARG A 99 -11.93 2.21 -14.10
CA ARG A 99 -13.13 3.02 -14.35
C ARG A 99 -13.08 4.34 -13.57
N ARG A 100 -12.63 4.30 -12.31
CA ARG A 100 -12.47 5.50 -11.47
C ARG A 100 -11.43 6.47 -12.04
N CYS A 101 -10.29 5.97 -12.53
CA CYS A 101 -9.26 6.75 -13.22
C CYS A 101 -9.84 7.54 -14.38
N ARG A 102 -10.59 6.87 -15.27
CA ARG A 102 -11.23 7.53 -16.42
C ARG A 102 -12.22 8.60 -15.98
N ALA A 103 -13.01 8.35 -14.94
CA ALA A 103 -13.97 9.31 -14.41
C ALA A 103 -13.27 10.56 -13.84
N LEU A 104 -12.24 10.38 -13.02
CA LEU A 104 -11.47 11.50 -12.46
C LEU A 104 -10.72 12.28 -13.55
N ALA A 105 -10.09 11.58 -14.50
CA ALA A 105 -9.40 12.23 -15.62
C ALA A 105 -10.37 13.09 -16.45
N THR A 106 -11.58 12.60 -16.72
CA THR A 106 -12.62 13.40 -17.40
C THR A 106 -13.00 14.64 -16.59
N ARG A 107 -13.24 14.51 -15.28
CA ARG A 107 -13.57 15.65 -14.41
C ARG A 107 -12.45 16.70 -14.39
N LEU A 108 -11.19 16.27 -14.23
CA LEU A 108 -10.03 17.15 -14.21
C LEU A 108 -9.84 17.88 -15.54
N ARG A 109 -9.96 17.16 -16.68
CA ARG A 109 -9.91 17.79 -18.01
C ARG A 109 -11.03 18.81 -18.21
N SER A 110 -12.27 18.47 -17.82
CA SER A 110 -13.40 19.39 -17.92
C SER A 110 -13.22 20.63 -17.04
N ALA A 111 -12.62 20.50 -15.85
CA ALA A 111 -12.30 21.64 -15.00
C ALA A 111 -11.23 22.53 -15.66
N ALA A 112 -10.15 21.95 -16.18
CA ALA A 112 -9.09 22.68 -16.86
C ALA A 112 -9.56 23.41 -18.14
N ALA A 113 -10.56 22.88 -18.84
CA ALA A 113 -11.11 23.47 -20.06
C ALA A 113 -12.09 24.64 -19.80
N ARG A 114 -12.61 24.77 -18.57
CA ARG A 114 -13.46 25.92 -18.21
C ARG A 114 -12.54 27.14 -18.05
N LYS A 115 -12.65 28.08 -18.99
CA LYS A 115 -12.03 29.39 -18.84
C LYS A 115 -12.67 30.09 -17.64
N HIS A 116 -11.85 30.50 -16.67
CA HIS A 116 -12.24 31.48 -15.66
C HIS A 116 -12.27 32.88 -16.27
#